data_AF-A0AAC9SW94-F1
#
_entry.id   AF-A0AAC9SW94-F1
#
_cell.length_a   1.000
_cell.length_b   1.000
_cell.length_c   1.000
_cell.angle_alpha   90.00
_cell.angle_beta   90.00
_cell.angle_gamma   90.00
#
_symmetry.space_group_name_H-M   'P 1'
#
loop_
_entity.id
_entity.type
_entity.pdbx_description
1 polymer ?
#
loop_
_entity_poly.entity_id
_entity_poly.type
_entity_poly.pdbx_seq_one_letter_code
_entity_poly.pdbx_strand_id
1 'polypeptide(L)'
;MCASTWPGTSRATPSAVTCAPAWPPSCRSSSWTSSWRPWTPTSRIPASGPRASAAGPAAPRRPPCPNAGSSLATSSAQSAAISRRARGTPAVVNQTGYSVHDEARFRPEEHDSSRSDFARDRARLLHSSALRRLAAKTQVLSPAAGLDFARNRLTHSLEVAQIGRELALRLALDPDIVDTACLAHDIGHPPFGHNGEKALNTWAADIGGFEGNAQTLRLLSRLEPKVFGDNGASFGLNLTRASLDASCKYPWAADSSVADPSGRAKFGFYEDDRAAFEWLRDGAPERQLCVEAEVMDLSDDIAYSVHDFEDAVVSGYLDVELLSSRSDHAALVTSMYEWTGGQFSHDELIAAFDRLDALDVWLHGWNAGRRDQGRLKNLTSQLIGRFSGAAVSATRAAYPDRHLIRFAAHVVVPREVQAEIGVLKGIVAAFVMSTHVRQPIYIEQRETLTYLADTLLATGDEHLDPGFREDWVAAADDTARKRVIVDQVASLTDQSAIALQRRLHLTREPAGITLRTGAAWQD
;
A
#
# COMPACT_ATOMS: atom_id res chain seq x y z
N MET A 1 -22.37 41.33 40.87
CA MET A 1 -23.31 42.42 41.23
C MET A 1 -23.84 43.05 39.95
N CYS A 2 -25.01 43.68 40.02
CA CYS A 2 -25.73 44.36 38.92
C CYS A 2 -26.22 43.46 37.76
N ALA A 3 -27.48 43.66 37.39
CA ALA A 3 -28.16 43.04 36.24
C ALA A 3 -29.30 43.98 35.78
N SER A 4 -29.58 44.02 34.48
CA SER A 4 -30.71 44.71 33.83
C SER A 4 -30.60 44.53 32.30
N THR A 5 -31.60 44.70 31.43
CA THR A 5 -33.01 44.26 31.30
C THR A 5 -33.54 44.91 29.99
N TRP A 6 -34.60 44.35 29.39
CA TRP A 6 -35.19 44.72 28.07
C TRP A 6 -35.93 46.09 28.05
N PRO A 7 -36.13 46.77 26.88
CA PRO A 7 -37.07 46.42 25.77
C PRO A 7 -36.41 46.52 24.35
N GLY A 8 -37.05 46.44 23.16
CA GLY A 8 -38.46 46.32 22.71
C GLY A 8 -39.07 47.65 22.19
N THR A 9 -39.86 47.79 21.10
CA THR A 9 -40.38 46.94 19.97
C THR A 9 -40.78 47.91 18.79
N SER A 10 -41.38 47.63 17.61
CA SER A 10 -41.95 46.45 16.90
C SER A 10 -42.08 46.71 15.35
N ARG A 11 -42.47 45.68 14.57
CA ARG A 11 -43.17 45.66 13.24
C ARG A 11 -42.84 46.67 12.10
N ALA A 12 -42.58 46.12 10.91
CA ALA A 12 -43.16 46.60 9.63
C ALA A 12 -43.24 45.46 8.57
N THR A 13 -44.24 45.49 7.69
CA THR A 13 -44.36 44.67 6.47
C THR A 13 -44.64 45.58 5.27
N PRO A 14 -44.46 45.09 4.03
CA PRO A 14 -45.57 45.20 3.08
C PRO A 14 -45.77 43.97 2.16
N SER A 15 -46.94 43.89 1.54
CA SER A 15 -47.32 42.87 0.53
C SER A 15 -47.69 43.52 -0.81
N ALA A 16 -47.27 42.96 -1.94
CA ALA A 16 -47.92 43.02 -3.27
C ALA A 16 -47.21 42.01 -4.20
N VAL A 17 -47.82 40.92 -4.66
CA VAL A 17 -48.86 40.77 -5.73
C VAL A 17 -48.28 40.71 -7.16
N THR A 18 -48.67 39.64 -7.85
CA THR A 18 -48.28 39.10 -9.16
C THR A 18 -48.28 40.04 -10.37
N CYS A 19 -47.40 39.77 -11.37
CA CYS A 19 -47.82 39.46 -12.75
C CYS A 19 -46.67 38.93 -13.65
N ALA A 20 -47.02 38.23 -14.73
CA ALA A 20 -46.16 37.73 -15.82
C ALA A 20 -47.04 37.31 -17.02
N PRO A 21 -46.52 36.99 -18.24
CA PRO A 21 -45.16 37.16 -18.77
C PRO A 21 -45.14 37.97 -20.10
N ALA A 22 -43.96 38.13 -20.72
CA ALA A 22 -43.82 38.55 -22.14
C ALA A 22 -42.62 37.88 -22.84
N TRP A 23 -42.77 37.63 -24.15
CA TRP A 23 -41.81 37.15 -25.17
C TRP A 23 -42.07 37.99 -26.45
N PRO A 24 -41.33 37.93 -27.59
CA PRO A 24 -40.19 37.07 -28.02
C PRO A 24 -39.00 37.98 -28.52
N PRO A 25 -38.14 37.67 -29.54
CA PRO A 25 -37.86 36.42 -30.27
C PRO A 25 -36.37 36.03 -30.50
N SER A 26 -36.14 34.71 -30.57
CA SER A 26 -35.25 33.97 -31.52
C SER A 26 -33.79 34.38 -31.83
N CYS A 27 -32.88 33.40 -31.73
CA CYS A 27 -32.12 32.94 -32.90
C CYS A 27 -31.82 31.43 -32.84
N ARG A 28 -31.22 30.86 -33.91
CA ARG A 28 -31.26 29.42 -34.23
C ARG A 28 -29.97 28.66 -33.88
N SER A 29 -30.11 27.37 -33.56
CA SER A 29 -29.16 26.32 -34.00
C SER A 29 -29.90 24.99 -34.23
N SER A 30 -29.39 24.19 -35.18
CA SER A 30 -30.04 23.00 -35.74
C SER A 30 -30.15 21.79 -34.80
N SER A 31 -31.21 20.99 -34.98
CA SER A 31 -31.40 19.69 -34.36
C SER A 31 -30.69 18.55 -35.10
N TRP A 32 -30.23 17.55 -34.35
CA TRP A 32 -30.05 16.17 -34.82
C TRP A 32 -30.76 15.25 -33.81
N THR A 33 -31.59 14.33 -34.29
CA THR A 33 -32.47 13.51 -33.46
C THR A 33 -31.84 12.16 -33.12
N SER A 34 -31.97 11.77 -31.85
CA SER A 34 -31.50 10.47 -31.36
C SER A 34 -32.56 9.37 -31.55
N SER A 35 -32.12 8.16 -31.89
CA SER A 35 -32.98 6.98 -31.99
C SER A 35 -32.39 5.80 -31.20
N TRP A 36 -32.63 5.78 -29.88
CA TRP A 36 -32.30 4.63 -29.04
C TRP A 36 -33.43 3.60 -29.06
N ARG A 37 -33.09 2.31 -29.19
CA ARG A 37 -34.01 1.17 -28.99
C ARG A 37 -33.62 0.46 -27.68
N PRO A 38 -34.57 0.18 -26.78
CA PRO A 38 -34.30 -0.67 -25.61
C PRO A 38 -34.20 -2.14 -26.02
N TRP A 39 -33.43 -2.92 -25.26
CA TRP A 39 -33.34 -4.38 -25.35
C TRP A 39 -34.08 -5.02 -24.18
N THR A 40 -34.76 -6.14 -24.41
CA THR A 40 -35.51 -6.89 -23.38
C THR A 40 -35.09 -8.36 -23.36
N PRO A 41 -34.84 -8.97 -22.17
CA PRO A 41 -34.44 -10.37 -22.07
C PRO A 41 -35.64 -11.31 -21.88
N THR A 42 -35.62 -12.48 -22.53
CA THR A 42 -36.64 -13.54 -22.38
C THR A 42 -36.06 -14.97 -22.52
N SER A 43 -36.86 -15.97 -22.12
CA SER A 43 -36.67 -17.44 -22.28
C SER A 43 -35.54 -18.16 -21.51
N ARG A 44 -35.87 -18.50 -20.25
CA ARG A 44 -35.96 -19.85 -19.64
C ARG A 44 -35.00 -21.00 -20.06
N ILE A 45 -34.56 -21.71 -19.02
CA ILE A 45 -33.87 -23.02 -18.91
C ILE A 45 -34.65 -24.20 -19.55
N PRO A 46 -33.99 -25.36 -19.79
CA PRO A 46 -34.03 -26.44 -18.79
C PRO A 46 -32.67 -27.08 -18.45
N ALA A 47 -32.59 -27.74 -17.29
CA ALA A 47 -31.38 -28.43 -16.80
C ALA A 47 -31.44 -29.95 -17.03
N SER A 48 -30.28 -30.62 -17.03
CA SER A 48 -30.14 -32.08 -17.06
C SER A 48 -29.27 -32.55 -15.88
N GLY A 49 -29.75 -33.55 -15.13
CA GLY A 49 -29.14 -34.03 -13.89
C GLY A 49 -27.91 -34.95 -14.04
N PRO A 50 -27.33 -35.39 -12.91
CA PRO A 50 -26.08 -36.15 -12.87
C PRO A 50 -26.24 -37.65 -13.19
N ARG A 51 -25.12 -38.30 -13.55
CA ARG A 51 -24.94 -39.77 -13.51
C ARG A 51 -23.68 -40.13 -12.72
N ALA A 52 -23.67 -41.33 -12.14
CA ALA A 52 -22.61 -41.79 -11.24
C ALA A 52 -21.97 -43.13 -11.67
N SER A 53 -20.85 -43.46 -11.01
CA SER A 53 -20.26 -44.79 -10.77
C SER A 53 -19.97 -45.76 -11.94
N ALA A 54 -18.68 -46.11 -12.12
CA ALA A 54 -18.15 -47.49 -12.16
C ALA A 54 -16.59 -47.44 -12.22
N ALA A 55 -15.88 -48.56 -12.01
CA ALA A 55 -14.41 -48.57 -11.88
C ALA A 55 -13.68 -49.79 -12.50
N GLY A 56 -12.52 -49.54 -13.13
CA GLY A 56 -11.43 -50.48 -13.44
C GLY A 56 -11.66 -51.54 -14.55
N PRO A 57 -10.66 -52.41 -14.85
CA PRO A 57 -9.24 -52.35 -14.48
C PRO A 57 -8.20 -52.76 -15.58
N ALA A 58 -6.92 -52.44 -15.32
CA ALA A 58 -5.68 -53.21 -15.60
C ALA A 58 -5.20 -53.65 -17.02
N ALA A 59 -4.05 -53.07 -17.42
CA ALA A 59 -2.79 -53.74 -17.88
C ALA A 59 -2.78 -54.47 -19.27
N PRO A 60 -1.62 -54.85 -19.88
CA PRO A 60 -0.40 -55.44 -19.29
C PRO A 60 0.96 -54.74 -19.58
N ARG A 61 2.06 -55.32 -19.06
CA ARG A 61 3.49 -54.90 -19.19
C ARG A 61 4.28 -55.92 -20.05
N ARG A 62 5.58 -55.63 -20.37
CA ARG A 62 6.81 -56.53 -20.38
C ARG A 62 7.72 -56.39 -21.64
N PRO A 63 9.03 -56.81 -21.63
CA PRO A 63 10.07 -56.73 -20.57
C PRO A 63 11.50 -56.37 -21.18
N PRO A 64 12.73 -56.86 -20.79
CA PRO A 64 13.93 -55.97 -20.73
C PRO A 64 15.34 -56.52 -21.21
N CYS A 65 16.40 -55.71 -21.05
CA CYS A 65 17.84 -56.11 -20.89
C CYS A 65 18.56 -56.80 -22.10
N PRO A 66 19.91 -57.07 -22.09
CA PRO A 66 20.92 -56.98 -21.01
C PRO A 66 22.34 -56.38 -21.31
N ASN A 67 23.09 -56.18 -20.21
CA ASN A 67 24.54 -56.03 -19.92
C ASN A 67 25.65 -56.22 -21.00
N ALA A 68 26.68 -55.35 -20.96
CA ALA A 68 28.12 -55.62 -20.73
C ALA A 68 28.96 -54.31 -20.93
N GLY A 69 30.12 -54.05 -20.31
CA GLY A 69 30.89 -54.78 -19.28
C GLY A 69 32.12 -54.00 -18.75
N SER A 70 32.78 -54.57 -17.74
CA SER A 70 34.01 -54.17 -17.00
C SER A 70 35.08 -53.25 -17.64
N SER A 71 35.66 -52.36 -16.80
CA SER A 71 37.09 -52.45 -16.37
C SER A 71 37.45 -51.43 -15.27
N LEU A 72 38.53 -51.68 -14.51
CA LEU A 72 39.13 -50.76 -13.54
C LEU A 72 40.52 -50.34 -14.01
N ALA A 73 40.95 -49.10 -13.74
CA ALA A 73 42.34 -48.81 -13.35
C ALA A 73 42.52 -47.39 -12.77
N THR A 74 43.25 -47.34 -11.67
CA THR A 74 43.87 -46.21 -10.96
C THR A 74 44.60 -45.17 -11.85
N SER A 75 44.56 -43.89 -11.46
CA SER A 75 45.67 -43.28 -10.69
C SER A 75 45.32 -41.89 -10.16
N SER A 76 46.02 -41.46 -9.11
CA SER A 76 45.95 -40.12 -8.53
C SER A 76 47.30 -39.40 -8.66
N ALA A 77 47.27 -38.16 -9.13
CA ALA A 77 48.41 -37.24 -9.10
C ALA A 77 47.88 -35.82 -8.89
N GLN A 78 48.58 -35.01 -8.09
CA GLN A 78 48.10 -33.72 -7.59
C GLN A 78 48.75 -32.53 -8.31
N SER A 79 47.99 -31.43 -8.38
CA SER A 79 48.42 -30.02 -8.31
C SER A 79 49.70 -29.55 -9.04
N ALA A 80 49.52 -28.68 -10.06
CA ALA A 80 50.20 -27.37 -10.16
C ALA A 80 49.62 -26.47 -11.27
N ALA A 81 50.03 -25.19 -11.27
CA ALA A 81 50.03 -24.26 -12.41
C ALA A 81 48.69 -23.65 -12.93
N ILE A 82 48.03 -22.88 -12.07
CA ILE A 82 47.80 -21.42 -12.25
C ILE A 82 47.25 -20.91 -13.61
N SER A 83 46.04 -20.34 -13.52
CA SER A 83 45.50 -19.18 -14.26
C SER A 83 45.81 -18.98 -15.75
N ARG A 84 44.75 -19.02 -16.58
CA ARG A 84 44.73 -18.26 -17.85
C ARG A 84 43.37 -17.62 -18.16
N ARG A 85 43.12 -16.49 -17.47
CA ARG A 85 42.09 -15.47 -17.76
C ARG A 85 40.67 -15.96 -18.06
N ALA A 86 39.79 -15.77 -17.08
CA ALA A 86 38.41 -15.39 -17.40
C ALA A 86 38.43 -14.18 -18.36
N ARG A 87 37.64 -14.25 -19.42
CA ARG A 87 37.16 -13.08 -20.16
C ARG A 87 35.67 -13.03 -19.89
N GLY A 88 35.23 -11.99 -19.19
CA GLY A 88 33.81 -11.82 -18.88
C GLY A 88 33.01 -11.76 -20.18
N THR A 89 32.05 -12.66 -20.34
CA THR A 89 30.96 -12.48 -21.28
C THR A 89 30.26 -11.18 -20.88
N PRO A 90 30.00 -10.22 -21.80
CA PRO A 90 29.13 -9.10 -21.46
C PRO A 90 27.78 -9.67 -21.01
N ALA A 91 27.22 -9.12 -19.92
CA ALA A 91 25.90 -9.53 -19.46
C ALA A 91 24.91 -9.38 -20.62
N VAL A 92 24.07 -10.39 -20.85
CA VAL A 92 23.01 -10.28 -21.86
C VAL A 92 22.02 -9.25 -21.33
N VAL A 93 21.91 -8.14 -22.05
CA VAL A 93 21.05 -7.01 -21.70
C VAL A 93 19.69 -7.23 -22.35
N ASN A 94 18.61 -7.19 -21.56
CA ASN A 94 17.24 -7.27 -22.08
C ASN A 94 16.88 -5.97 -22.82
N GLN A 95 15.81 -5.95 -23.61
CA GLN A 95 15.42 -4.82 -24.47
C GLN A 95 15.22 -3.49 -23.72
N THR A 96 14.98 -3.56 -22.40
CA THR A 96 14.80 -2.43 -21.47
C THR A 96 16.10 -1.94 -20.81
N GLY A 97 17.24 -2.61 -21.02
CA GLY A 97 18.55 -2.24 -20.45
C GLY A 97 18.96 -3.00 -19.19
N TYR A 98 18.06 -3.78 -18.58
CA TYR A 98 18.31 -4.59 -17.39
C TYR A 98 19.19 -5.81 -17.71
N SER A 99 19.93 -6.29 -16.71
CA SER A 99 20.88 -7.40 -16.85
C SER A 99 20.37 -8.70 -16.23
N VAL A 100 21.02 -9.82 -16.58
CA VAL A 100 20.80 -11.13 -15.93
C VAL A 100 20.98 -11.08 -14.40
N HIS A 101 21.74 -10.13 -13.87
CA HIS A 101 21.88 -9.91 -12.43
C HIS A 101 20.62 -9.30 -11.80
N ASP A 102 19.94 -8.40 -12.52
CA ASP A 102 18.68 -7.75 -12.13
C ASP A 102 17.49 -8.70 -12.24
N GLU A 103 17.51 -9.60 -13.22
CA GLU A 103 16.52 -10.67 -13.44
C GLU A 103 16.72 -11.91 -12.53
N ALA A 104 17.85 -12.00 -11.81
CA ALA A 104 18.15 -13.13 -10.93
C ALA A 104 17.14 -13.25 -9.77
N ARG A 105 16.82 -14.49 -9.37
CA ARG A 105 15.94 -14.84 -8.24
C ARG A 105 16.74 -15.50 -7.12
N PHE A 106 16.30 -15.37 -5.86
CA PHE A 106 17.05 -15.87 -4.69
C PHE A 106 17.13 -17.40 -4.67
N ARG A 107 16.02 -18.08 -4.97
CA ARG A 107 16.04 -19.46 -5.49
C ARG A 107 16.03 -19.38 -7.03
N PRO A 108 17.04 -19.92 -7.74
CA PRO A 108 17.00 -20.00 -9.20
C PRO A 108 15.78 -20.80 -9.69
N GLU A 109 15.12 -20.31 -10.73
CA GLU A 109 13.99 -20.95 -11.42
C GLU A 109 14.19 -20.78 -12.94
N GLU A 110 13.86 -21.81 -13.72
CA GLU A 110 13.77 -21.74 -15.19
C GLU A 110 12.29 -21.76 -15.62
N HIS A 111 11.95 -21.09 -16.73
CA HIS A 111 10.56 -20.84 -17.15
C HIS A 111 10.36 -20.98 -18.66
N ASP A 112 9.62 -22.00 -19.11
CA ASP A 112 9.33 -22.30 -20.53
C ASP A 112 8.41 -21.28 -21.26
N SER A 113 8.08 -20.15 -20.63
CA SER A 113 7.04 -19.22 -21.12
C SER A 113 7.63 -17.91 -21.68
N SER A 114 7.02 -17.36 -22.73
CA SER A 114 7.45 -16.11 -23.39
C SER A 114 7.15 -14.81 -22.61
N ARG A 115 7.01 -14.90 -21.28
CA ARG A 115 6.79 -13.74 -20.39
C ARG A 115 8.15 -13.28 -19.82
N SER A 116 8.35 -11.98 -19.62
CA SER A 116 9.51 -11.48 -18.87
C SER A 116 9.41 -11.82 -17.39
N ASP A 117 10.53 -11.86 -16.68
CA ASP A 117 10.52 -12.21 -15.25
C ASP A 117 9.92 -11.12 -14.36
N PHE A 118 10.05 -9.85 -14.73
CA PHE A 118 9.34 -8.73 -14.07
C PHE A 118 7.81 -8.86 -14.25
N ALA A 119 7.33 -9.26 -15.44
CA ALA A 119 5.92 -9.56 -15.67
C ALA A 119 5.44 -10.83 -14.93
N ARG A 120 6.35 -11.74 -14.54
CA ARG A 120 6.03 -12.85 -13.62
C ARG A 120 5.92 -12.34 -12.19
N ASP A 121 6.83 -11.49 -11.74
CA ASP A 121 6.83 -10.92 -10.38
C ASP A 121 5.55 -10.15 -10.08
N ARG A 122 5.19 -9.23 -10.98
CA ARG A 122 3.93 -8.51 -10.97
C ARG A 122 2.72 -9.45 -10.86
N ALA A 123 2.75 -10.56 -11.61
CA ALA A 123 1.69 -11.57 -11.55
C ALA A 123 1.70 -12.38 -10.24
N ARG A 124 2.86 -12.67 -9.64
CA ARG A 124 2.96 -13.32 -8.31
C ARG A 124 2.35 -12.42 -7.24
N LEU A 125 2.72 -11.13 -7.22
CA LEU A 125 2.21 -10.14 -6.27
C LEU A 125 0.70 -9.90 -6.41
N LEU A 126 0.18 -9.76 -7.63
CA LEU A 126 -1.26 -9.62 -7.89
C LEU A 126 -2.10 -10.81 -7.38
N HIS A 127 -1.49 -11.99 -7.26
CA HIS A 127 -2.14 -13.19 -6.73
C HIS A 127 -1.77 -13.51 -5.27
N SER A 128 -0.97 -12.66 -4.61
CA SER A 128 -0.61 -12.79 -3.19
C SER A 128 -1.82 -12.67 -2.26
N SER A 129 -1.72 -13.24 -1.06
CA SER A 129 -2.73 -13.07 0.00
C SER A 129 -2.64 -11.67 0.62
N ALA A 130 -1.44 -11.14 0.82
CA ALA A 130 -1.19 -9.82 1.40
C ALA A 130 -1.85 -8.68 0.61
N LEU A 131 -1.68 -8.63 -0.73
CA LEU A 131 -2.34 -7.61 -1.55
C LEU A 131 -3.87 -7.68 -1.46
N ARG A 132 -4.46 -8.89 -1.44
CA ARG A 132 -5.91 -9.07 -1.25
C ARG A 132 -6.38 -8.56 0.12
N ARG A 133 -5.58 -8.70 1.18
CA ARG A 133 -5.93 -8.20 2.53
C ARG A 133 -5.99 -6.67 2.61
N LEU A 134 -5.28 -5.94 1.73
CA LEU A 134 -5.35 -4.47 1.67
C LEU A 134 -6.76 -3.94 1.35
N ALA A 135 -7.63 -4.74 0.72
CA ALA A 135 -9.03 -4.38 0.47
C ALA A 135 -9.86 -4.20 1.76
N ALA A 136 -9.37 -4.70 2.90
CA ALA A 136 -10.03 -4.61 4.21
C ALA A 136 -9.11 -4.04 5.31
N LYS A 137 -8.04 -3.33 4.93
CA LYS A 137 -7.23 -2.48 5.83
C LYS A 137 -7.52 -1.01 5.52
N THR A 138 -7.83 -0.22 6.55
CA THR A 138 -8.20 1.20 6.37
C THR A 138 -7.00 2.09 6.04
N GLN A 139 -7.26 3.11 5.24
CA GLN A 139 -6.33 4.21 4.96
C GLN A 139 -6.60 5.40 5.92
N VAL A 140 -5.85 6.49 5.79
CA VAL A 140 -5.84 7.65 6.71
C VAL A 140 -7.22 8.24 7.01
N LEU A 141 -8.13 8.22 6.03
CA LEU A 141 -9.54 8.56 6.19
C LEU A 141 -10.37 7.30 6.44
N SER A 142 -10.34 6.82 7.69
CA SER A 142 -11.07 5.61 8.10
C SER A 142 -12.60 5.76 7.93
N PRO A 143 -13.33 4.73 7.41
CA PRO A 143 -14.79 4.73 7.28
C PRO A 143 -15.60 4.83 8.58
N ALA A 144 -14.96 5.00 9.74
CA ALA A 144 -15.59 5.10 11.06
C ALA A 144 -16.64 6.24 11.18
N ALA A 145 -16.67 7.18 10.23
CA ALA A 145 -17.70 8.21 10.10
C ALA A 145 -18.98 7.76 9.35
N GLY A 146 -19.07 6.50 8.89
CA GLY A 146 -20.24 5.96 8.19
C GLY A 146 -20.33 6.31 6.71
N LEU A 147 -19.20 6.52 6.03
CA LEU A 147 -19.12 6.86 4.61
C LEU A 147 -18.65 5.67 3.77
N ASP A 148 -19.52 5.15 2.90
CA ASP A 148 -19.27 3.99 2.02
C ASP A 148 -18.20 4.21 0.92
N PHE A 149 -17.61 5.41 0.84
CA PHE A 149 -16.77 5.84 -0.29
C PHE A 149 -15.28 6.04 0.04
N ALA A 150 -14.85 5.90 1.29
CA ALA A 150 -13.45 6.13 1.66
C ALA A 150 -12.50 5.07 1.07
N ARG A 151 -11.36 5.51 0.52
CA ARG A 151 -10.32 4.62 -0.01
C ARG A 151 -9.81 3.63 1.03
N ASN A 152 -9.59 2.38 0.58
CA ASN A 152 -8.80 1.39 1.31
C ASN A 152 -7.38 1.30 0.74
N ARG A 153 -6.51 0.54 1.42
CA ARG A 153 -5.10 0.41 1.02
C ARG A 153 -4.90 -0.26 -0.34
N LEU A 154 -5.84 -1.09 -0.80
CA LEU A 154 -5.78 -1.68 -2.14
C LEU A 154 -6.12 -0.63 -3.21
N THR A 155 -7.14 0.21 -3.00
CA THR A 155 -7.45 1.30 -3.95
C THR A 155 -6.32 2.31 -4.03
N HIS A 156 -5.70 2.68 -2.89
CA HIS A 156 -4.48 3.50 -2.87
C HIS A 156 -3.35 2.84 -3.68
N SER A 157 -3.01 1.58 -3.37
CA SER A 157 -1.93 0.86 -4.07
C SER A 157 -2.17 0.71 -5.58
N LEU A 158 -3.42 0.59 -6.03
CA LEU A 158 -3.77 0.55 -7.45
C LEU A 158 -3.59 1.92 -8.14
N GLU A 159 -3.86 3.01 -7.44
CA GLU A 159 -3.65 4.38 -7.93
C GLU A 159 -2.15 4.73 -7.98
N VAL A 160 -1.40 4.41 -6.92
CA VAL A 160 0.07 4.50 -6.87
C VAL A 160 0.71 3.69 -8.00
N ALA A 161 0.21 2.48 -8.27
CA ALA A 161 0.67 1.65 -9.38
C ALA A 161 0.33 2.24 -10.76
N GLN A 162 -0.82 2.89 -10.93
CA GLN A 162 -1.16 3.57 -12.17
C GLN A 162 -0.21 4.74 -12.46
N ILE A 163 0.11 5.56 -11.45
CA ILE A 163 1.01 6.71 -11.59
C ILE A 163 2.44 6.22 -11.84
N GLY A 164 2.93 5.27 -11.05
CA GLY A 164 4.27 4.71 -11.19
C GLY A 164 4.49 4.03 -12.53
N ARG A 165 3.49 3.32 -13.06
CA ARG A 165 3.55 2.73 -14.40
C ARG A 165 3.64 3.79 -15.50
N GLU A 166 2.96 4.93 -15.37
CA GLU A 166 3.09 6.04 -16.31
C GLU A 166 4.49 6.66 -16.24
N LEU A 167 4.98 6.95 -15.03
CA LEU A 167 6.33 7.49 -14.79
C LEU A 167 7.41 6.56 -15.35
N ALA A 168 7.31 5.24 -15.11
CA ALA A 168 8.23 4.23 -15.63
C ALA A 168 8.32 4.26 -17.16
N LEU A 169 7.17 4.23 -17.86
CA LEU A 169 7.10 4.33 -19.32
C LEU A 169 7.71 5.65 -19.82
N ARG A 170 7.42 6.77 -19.15
CA ARG A 170 7.92 8.10 -19.50
C ARG A 170 9.42 8.29 -19.23
N LEU A 171 9.99 7.55 -18.28
CA LEU A 171 11.42 7.50 -17.95
C LEU A 171 12.17 6.39 -18.72
N ALA A 172 11.46 5.52 -19.44
CA ALA A 172 12.02 4.33 -20.10
C ALA A 172 12.66 3.31 -19.13
N LEU A 173 12.02 3.13 -17.97
CA LEU A 173 12.24 2.02 -17.03
C LEU A 173 11.35 0.83 -17.42
N ASP A 174 11.59 -0.35 -16.86
CA ASP A 174 10.64 -1.45 -17.03
C ASP A 174 9.36 -1.19 -16.18
N PRO A 175 8.18 -1.11 -16.81
CA PRO A 175 6.95 -0.73 -16.13
C PRO A 175 6.43 -1.81 -15.18
N ASP A 176 6.81 -3.08 -15.34
CA ASP A 176 6.34 -4.16 -14.47
C ASP A 176 7.16 -4.26 -13.19
N ILE A 177 8.42 -3.79 -13.16
CA ILE A 177 9.21 -3.60 -11.93
C ILE A 177 8.54 -2.55 -11.03
N VAL A 178 8.29 -1.36 -11.57
CA VAL A 178 7.73 -0.23 -10.82
C VAL A 178 6.29 -0.50 -10.37
N ASP A 179 5.46 -1.08 -11.25
CA ASP A 179 4.08 -1.50 -10.91
C ASP A 179 4.09 -2.57 -9.80
N THR A 180 5.07 -3.48 -9.78
CA THR A 180 5.27 -4.42 -8.66
C THR A 180 5.63 -3.69 -7.36
N ALA A 181 6.58 -2.76 -7.38
CA ALA A 181 6.96 -1.98 -6.19
C ALA A 181 5.79 -1.14 -5.65
N CYS A 182 5.06 -0.46 -6.52
CA CYS A 182 3.87 0.32 -6.18
C CYS A 182 2.74 -0.53 -5.59
N LEU A 183 2.53 -1.76 -6.07
CA LEU A 183 1.58 -2.70 -5.47
C LEU A 183 2.11 -3.30 -4.15
N ALA A 184 3.42 -3.30 -3.92
CA ALA A 184 4.05 -3.89 -2.74
C ALA A 184 4.18 -2.92 -1.55
N HIS A 185 4.31 -1.61 -1.79
CA HIS A 185 4.71 -0.62 -0.76
C HIS A 185 3.94 -0.75 0.56
N ASP A 186 2.63 -1.05 0.47
CA ASP A 186 1.71 -1.02 1.60
C ASP A 186 1.41 -2.38 2.24
N ILE A 187 1.87 -3.50 1.65
CA ILE A 187 1.38 -4.85 2.02
C ILE A 187 1.73 -5.26 3.46
N GLY A 188 2.84 -4.75 4.00
CA GLY A 188 3.32 -5.00 5.35
C GLY A 188 2.67 -4.15 6.45
N HIS A 189 1.82 -3.17 6.11
CA HIS A 189 1.10 -2.40 7.14
C HIS A 189 0.16 -3.30 7.95
N PRO A 190 0.13 -3.19 9.29
CA PRO A 190 -0.73 -4.01 10.16
C PRO A 190 -2.19 -3.49 10.14
N PRO A 191 -3.13 -4.16 10.84
CA PRO A 191 -4.42 -3.56 11.14
C PRO A 191 -4.28 -2.14 11.71
N PHE A 192 -5.21 -1.25 11.35
CA PHE A 192 -5.23 0.15 11.82
C PHE A 192 -3.98 0.98 11.41
N GLY A 193 -3.19 0.52 10.43
CA GLY A 193 -2.09 1.27 9.82
C GLY A 193 -1.04 1.75 10.82
N HIS A 194 -0.61 3.01 10.70
CA HIS A 194 0.37 3.64 11.61
C HIS A 194 0.00 3.55 13.10
N ASN A 195 -1.29 3.43 13.46
CA ASN A 195 -1.70 3.30 14.85
C ASN A 195 -1.43 1.89 15.40
N GLY A 196 -1.69 0.86 14.59
CA GLY A 196 -1.35 -0.52 14.93
C GLY A 196 0.14 -0.81 14.81
N GLU A 197 0.84 -0.14 13.90
CA GLU A 197 2.30 -0.21 13.78
C GLU A 197 2.99 0.31 15.05
N LYS A 198 2.48 1.39 15.65
CA LYS A 198 2.93 1.87 16.97
C LYS A 198 2.67 0.86 18.09
N ALA A 199 1.55 0.13 18.05
CA ALA A 199 1.26 -0.93 19.03
C ALA A 199 2.25 -2.10 18.90
N LEU A 200 2.37 -2.68 17.70
CA LEU A 200 3.26 -3.82 17.45
C LEU A 200 4.73 -3.47 17.69
N ASN A 201 5.20 -2.27 17.29
CA ASN A 201 6.57 -1.86 17.55
C ASN A 201 6.87 -1.71 19.04
N THR A 202 5.89 -1.27 19.84
CA THR A 202 6.03 -1.20 21.30
C THR A 202 6.03 -2.59 21.93
N TRP A 203 5.12 -3.47 21.48
CA TRP A 203 4.98 -4.83 22.00
C TRP A 203 6.17 -5.75 21.67
N ALA A 204 6.78 -5.55 20.49
CA ALA A 204 7.92 -6.32 19.99
C ALA A 204 9.29 -5.65 20.20
N ALA A 205 9.37 -4.59 21.02
CA ALA A 205 10.60 -3.79 21.18
C ALA A 205 11.82 -4.60 21.67
N ASP A 206 11.57 -5.63 22.47
CA ASP A 206 12.52 -6.63 22.96
C ASP A 206 13.08 -7.56 21.87
N ILE A 207 12.38 -7.72 20.75
CA ILE A 207 12.77 -8.55 19.60
C ILE A 207 13.11 -7.72 18.34
N GLY A 208 13.51 -6.46 18.52
CA GLY A 208 13.89 -5.55 17.44
C GLY A 208 12.74 -4.75 16.81
N GLY A 209 11.54 -4.77 17.42
CA GLY A 209 10.41 -3.93 17.01
C GLY A 209 9.68 -4.39 15.75
N PHE A 210 8.99 -3.45 15.11
CA PHE A 210 8.14 -3.68 13.93
C PHE A 210 8.09 -2.42 13.04
N GLU A 211 8.20 -2.61 11.73
CA GLU A 211 8.09 -1.52 10.74
C GLU A 211 7.44 -2.10 9.46
N GLY A 212 6.49 -1.36 8.86
CA GLY A 212 5.71 -1.86 7.72
C GLY A 212 6.53 -2.27 6.49
N ASN A 213 7.67 -1.62 6.24
CA ASN A 213 8.55 -1.87 5.10
C ASN A 213 9.44 -3.10 5.34
N ALA A 214 9.93 -3.27 6.58
CA ALA A 214 10.57 -4.51 7.01
C ALA A 214 9.60 -5.70 6.92
N GLN A 215 8.33 -5.49 7.29
CA GLN A 215 7.27 -6.48 7.10
C GLN A 215 6.97 -6.75 5.61
N THR A 216 7.04 -5.73 4.74
CA THR A 216 6.90 -5.90 3.29
C THR A 216 8.00 -6.79 2.71
N LEU A 217 9.28 -6.56 3.03
CA LEU A 217 10.35 -7.47 2.57
C LEU A 217 10.11 -8.91 3.05
N ARG A 218 9.78 -9.07 4.34
CA ARG A 218 9.47 -10.37 4.97
C ARG A 218 8.29 -11.10 4.33
N LEU A 219 7.25 -10.38 3.90
CA LEU A 219 6.13 -10.93 3.13
C LEU A 219 6.58 -11.43 1.76
N LEU A 220 7.34 -10.60 1.02
CA LEU A 220 7.80 -10.92 -0.33
C LEU A 220 8.84 -12.06 -0.38
N SER A 221 9.71 -12.17 0.65
CA SER A 221 10.86 -13.09 0.68
C SER A 221 10.63 -14.38 1.50
N ARG A 222 9.61 -14.43 2.38
CA ARG A 222 9.35 -15.60 3.24
C ARG A 222 7.88 -15.95 3.42
N LEU A 223 7.02 -15.02 3.84
CA LEU A 223 5.69 -15.39 4.36
C LEU A 223 4.62 -15.65 3.28
N GLU A 224 4.71 -15.06 2.08
CA GLU A 224 3.73 -15.34 1.02
C GLU A 224 3.99 -16.71 0.34
N PRO A 225 3.09 -17.71 0.48
CA PRO A 225 3.40 -19.08 0.10
C PRO A 225 3.36 -19.28 -1.42
N LYS A 226 4.54 -19.24 -2.07
CA LYS A 226 4.65 -19.49 -3.52
C LYS A 226 5.86 -20.33 -3.92
N VAL A 227 7.00 -20.27 -3.23
CA VAL A 227 8.21 -21.03 -3.58
C VAL A 227 8.87 -21.59 -2.33
N PHE A 228 9.25 -22.86 -2.36
CA PHE A 228 9.90 -23.58 -1.26
C PHE A 228 11.15 -24.30 -1.76
N GLY A 229 12.19 -24.35 -0.93
CA GLY A 229 13.41 -25.11 -1.16
C GLY A 229 13.26 -26.60 -0.83
N ASP A 230 14.29 -27.37 -1.19
CA ASP A 230 14.32 -28.83 -1.02
C ASP A 230 14.32 -29.28 0.46
N ASN A 231 14.62 -28.34 1.37
CA ASN A 231 14.56 -28.47 2.83
C ASN A 231 13.27 -27.91 3.46
N GLY A 232 12.29 -27.49 2.65
CA GLY A 232 11.04 -26.86 3.12
C GLY A 232 11.14 -25.36 3.42
N ALA A 233 12.31 -24.73 3.31
CA ALA A 233 12.44 -23.29 3.56
C ALA A 233 11.67 -22.48 2.50
N SER A 234 10.82 -21.55 2.93
CA SER A 234 10.11 -20.64 2.02
C SER A 234 11.04 -19.56 1.45
N PHE A 235 10.85 -19.26 0.18
CA PHE A 235 11.45 -18.11 -0.54
C PHE A 235 10.37 -17.03 -0.84
N GLY A 236 9.21 -17.12 -0.17
CA GLY A 236 8.09 -16.21 -0.38
C GLY A 236 7.57 -16.26 -1.82
N LEU A 237 7.40 -15.09 -2.42
CA LEU A 237 7.11 -14.95 -3.85
C LEU A 237 8.35 -15.20 -4.74
N ASN A 238 9.55 -15.21 -4.17
CA ASN A 238 10.83 -15.37 -4.88
C ASN A 238 10.93 -14.46 -6.12
N LEU A 239 10.74 -13.15 -5.92
CA LEU A 239 10.80 -12.15 -6.98
C LEU A 239 12.23 -12.06 -7.57
N THR A 240 12.35 -11.39 -8.72
CA THR A 240 13.66 -10.95 -9.22
C THR A 240 14.28 -9.92 -8.29
N ARG A 241 15.61 -9.80 -8.33
CA ARG A 241 16.41 -8.80 -7.62
C ARG A 241 15.84 -7.39 -7.81
N ALA A 242 15.61 -6.97 -9.04
CA ALA A 242 15.19 -5.60 -9.31
C ALA A 242 13.78 -5.29 -8.78
N SER A 243 12.82 -6.22 -8.91
CA SER A 243 11.49 -6.05 -8.30
C SER A 243 11.53 -6.02 -6.77
N LEU A 244 12.39 -6.83 -6.14
CA LEU A 244 12.52 -6.90 -4.69
C LEU A 244 13.23 -5.66 -4.12
N ASP A 245 14.27 -5.18 -4.80
CA ASP A 245 15.02 -3.95 -4.47
C ASP A 245 14.18 -2.68 -4.71
N ALA A 246 13.41 -2.62 -5.80
CA ALA A 246 12.44 -1.54 -6.03
C ALA A 246 11.35 -1.50 -4.94
N SER A 247 11.06 -2.62 -4.29
CA SER A 247 10.13 -2.72 -3.16
C SER A 247 10.77 -2.40 -1.79
N CYS A 248 12.05 -2.03 -1.73
CA CYS A 248 12.80 -1.83 -0.48
C CYS A 248 13.05 -0.34 -0.18
N LYS A 249 12.04 0.35 0.38
CA LYS A 249 12.06 1.79 0.69
C LYS A 249 13.19 2.25 1.64
N TYR A 250 13.69 1.36 2.51
CA TYR A 250 14.70 1.67 3.52
C TYR A 250 15.85 0.64 3.49
N PRO A 251 16.83 0.77 2.57
CA PRO A 251 17.93 -0.20 2.42
C PRO A 251 19.00 -0.08 3.53
N TRP A 252 18.58 -0.29 4.78
CA TRP A 252 19.41 -0.33 6.00
C TRP A 252 18.66 -1.04 7.15
N ALA A 253 19.42 -1.46 8.17
CA ALA A 253 18.92 -2.22 9.32
C ALA A 253 18.42 -1.31 10.46
N ALA A 254 17.82 -1.92 11.50
CA ALA A 254 17.27 -1.20 12.65
C ALA A 254 18.34 -0.46 13.48
N ASP A 255 19.55 -0.99 13.57
CA ASP A 255 20.72 -0.39 14.25
C ASP A 255 21.23 0.91 13.59
N SER A 256 20.93 1.06 12.31
CA SER A 256 21.38 2.11 11.40
C SER A 256 20.19 2.92 10.86
N SER A 257 19.05 2.81 11.54
CA SER A 257 17.76 3.41 11.21
C SER A 257 17.79 4.95 11.18
N VAL A 258 16.85 5.52 10.42
CA VAL A 258 16.65 6.97 10.29
C VAL A 258 15.35 7.35 10.99
N ALA A 259 15.31 8.47 11.70
CA ALA A 259 14.05 8.99 12.22
C ALA A 259 13.24 9.67 11.09
N ASP A 260 11.96 9.30 10.94
CA ASP A 260 11.01 10.08 10.15
C ASP A 260 10.66 11.42 10.83
N PRO A 261 9.97 12.38 10.16
CA PRO A 261 9.59 13.65 10.78
C PRO A 261 8.70 13.54 12.02
N SER A 262 8.11 12.38 12.29
CA SER A 262 7.36 12.08 13.53
C SER A 262 8.21 11.42 14.63
N GLY A 263 9.53 11.35 14.43
CA GLY A 263 10.51 10.79 15.35
C GLY A 263 10.60 9.26 15.34
N ARG A 264 9.98 8.57 14.37
CA ARG A 264 9.99 7.10 14.33
C ARG A 264 11.20 6.56 13.59
N ALA A 265 11.89 5.59 14.19
CA ALA A 265 12.91 4.81 13.51
C ALA A 265 12.33 4.05 12.29
N LYS A 266 12.98 4.20 11.14
CA LYS A 266 12.67 3.53 9.86
C LYS A 266 13.81 2.59 9.46
N PHE A 267 13.46 1.37 9.04
CA PHE A 267 14.38 0.32 8.56
C PHE A 267 13.64 -0.66 7.64
N GLY A 268 14.34 -1.37 6.76
CA GLY A 268 13.72 -2.15 5.68
C GLY A 268 13.81 -3.67 5.79
N PHE A 269 14.43 -4.22 6.84
CA PHE A 269 14.52 -5.66 7.08
C PHE A 269 14.73 -6.01 8.56
N TYR A 270 14.27 -7.18 8.97
CA TYR A 270 14.60 -7.80 10.26
C TYR A 270 15.84 -8.69 10.15
N GLU A 271 16.42 -9.12 11.28
CA GLU A 271 17.62 -9.98 11.26
C GLU A 271 17.39 -11.31 10.52
N ASP A 272 16.23 -11.95 10.72
CA ASP A 272 15.76 -13.12 9.95
C ASP A 272 15.84 -12.93 8.42
N ASP A 273 15.68 -11.68 7.97
CA ASP A 273 15.58 -11.24 6.58
C ASP A 273 16.93 -10.79 6.00
N ARG A 274 17.98 -10.71 6.82
CA ARG A 274 19.35 -10.32 6.43
C ARG A 274 19.84 -11.07 5.21
N ALA A 275 19.71 -12.39 5.15
CA ALA A 275 20.23 -13.19 4.04
C ALA A 275 19.55 -12.86 2.70
N ALA A 276 18.26 -12.51 2.70
CA ALA A 276 17.54 -12.06 1.52
C ALA A 276 17.92 -10.61 1.14
N PHE A 277 18.13 -9.74 2.13
CA PHE A 277 18.58 -8.37 1.94
C PHE A 277 20.01 -8.28 1.39
N GLU A 278 20.96 -9.01 1.97
CA GLU A 278 22.35 -9.09 1.50
C GLU A 278 22.41 -9.74 0.11
N TRP A 279 21.58 -10.76 -0.15
CA TRP A 279 21.43 -11.29 -1.52
C TRP A 279 20.93 -10.22 -2.50
N LEU A 280 19.85 -9.49 -2.20
CA LEU A 280 19.23 -8.54 -3.15
C LEU A 280 20.07 -7.27 -3.36
N ARG A 281 20.84 -6.84 -2.35
CA ARG A 281 21.73 -5.67 -2.39
C ARG A 281 23.16 -5.98 -2.84
N ASP A 282 23.48 -7.22 -3.20
CA ASP A 282 24.77 -7.53 -3.85
C ASP A 282 25.02 -6.60 -5.06
N GLY A 283 26.23 -6.06 -5.15
CA GLY A 283 26.64 -5.04 -6.13
C GLY A 283 25.98 -3.66 -6.02
N ALA A 284 25.04 -3.42 -5.11
CA ALA A 284 24.35 -2.13 -4.98
C ALA A 284 25.14 -1.12 -4.11
N PRO A 285 25.03 0.20 -4.36
CA PRO A 285 25.64 1.21 -3.51
C PRO A 285 25.04 1.23 -2.09
N GLU A 286 25.83 1.65 -1.10
CA GLU A 286 25.38 1.73 0.30
C GLU A 286 24.26 2.76 0.46
N ARG A 287 23.15 2.35 1.10
CA ARG A 287 21.93 3.15 1.42
C ARG A 287 21.23 3.86 0.24
N GLN A 288 21.74 3.76 -0.99
CA GLN A 288 21.15 4.40 -2.16
C GLN A 288 19.91 3.63 -2.65
N LEU A 289 18.80 4.32 -2.88
CA LEU A 289 17.66 3.74 -3.58
C LEU A 289 17.98 3.53 -5.07
N CYS A 290 17.30 2.58 -5.69
CA CYS A 290 17.25 2.50 -7.15
C CYS A 290 16.17 3.46 -7.68
N VAL A 291 16.32 3.93 -8.91
CA VAL A 291 15.36 4.82 -9.57
C VAL A 291 13.95 4.22 -9.60
N GLU A 292 13.82 2.88 -9.62
CA GLU A 292 12.52 2.22 -9.59
C GLU A 292 11.81 2.37 -8.23
N ALA A 293 12.56 2.36 -7.13
CA ALA A 293 12.04 2.69 -5.79
C ALA A 293 11.73 4.18 -5.65
N GLU A 294 12.57 5.08 -6.20
CA GLU A 294 12.33 6.52 -6.16
C GLU A 294 11.10 6.94 -6.99
N VAL A 295 10.80 6.23 -8.09
CA VAL A 295 9.55 6.41 -8.84
C VAL A 295 8.35 5.90 -8.04
N MET A 296 8.48 4.78 -7.31
CA MET A 296 7.44 4.30 -6.41
C MET A 296 7.15 5.31 -5.30
N ASP A 297 8.19 5.84 -4.64
CA ASP A 297 8.07 6.87 -3.60
C ASP A 297 7.42 8.16 -4.13
N LEU A 298 7.81 8.64 -5.31
CA LEU A 298 7.14 9.79 -5.95
C LEU A 298 5.67 9.48 -6.28
N SER A 299 5.36 8.25 -6.68
CA SER A 299 3.98 7.85 -7.02
C SER A 299 3.09 7.80 -5.78
N ASP A 300 3.62 7.32 -4.66
CA ASP A 300 2.97 7.36 -3.35
C ASP A 300 2.77 8.82 -2.91
N ASP A 301 3.79 9.67 -3.02
CA ASP A 301 3.70 11.09 -2.66
C ASP A 301 2.68 11.89 -3.50
N ILE A 302 2.58 11.62 -4.81
CA ILE A 302 1.58 12.23 -5.70
C ILE A 302 0.19 11.68 -5.40
N ALA A 303 0.02 10.35 -5.30
CA ALA A 303 -1.27 9.75 -4.98
C ALA A 303 -1.78 10.25 -3.63
N TYR A 304 -0.98 10.13 -2.58
CA TYR A 304 -1.32 10.53 -1.22
C TYR A 304 -1.71 12.00 -1.13
N SER A 305 -0.92 12.91 -1.73
CA SER A 305 -1.22 14.35 -1.68
C SER A 305 -2.48 14.75 -2.46
N VAL A 306 -2.75 14.13 -3.60
CA VAL A 306 -3.89 14.50 -4.47
C VAL A 306 -5.18 13.76 -4.10
N HIS A 307 -5.09 12.50 -3.65
CA HIS A 307 -6.25 11.66 -3.36
C HIS A 307 -6.77 11.81 -1.93
N ASP A 308 -5.93 12.00 -0.91
CA ASP A 308 -6.43 12.38 0.43
C ASP A 308 -7.07 13.78 0.40
N PHE A 309 -6.62 14.69 -0.47
CA PHE A 309 -7.27 15.99 -0.69
C PHE A 309 -8.67 15.81 -1.32
N GLU A 310 -8.79 14.95 -2.34
CA GLU A 310 -10.09 14.59 -2.91
C GLU A 310 -11.03 13.96 -1.88
N ASP A 311 -10.55 12.98 -1.11
CA ASP A 311 -11.39 12.30 -0.11
C ASP A 311 -11.73 13.21 1.08
N ALA A 312 -10.87 14.17 1.44
CA ALA A 312 -11.19 15.18 2.44
C ALA A 312 -12.32 16.12 1.97
N VAL A 313 -12.34 16.51 0.69
CA VAL A 313 -13.44 17.29 0.09
C VAL A 313 -14.71 16.44 -0.02
N VAL A 314 -14.63 15.22 -0.55
CA VAL A 314 -15.79 14.32 -0.73
C VAL A 314 -16.42 13.92 0.60
N SER A 315 -15.62 13.70 1.64
CA SER A 315 -16.08 13.35 2.99
C SER A 315 -16.56 14.55 3.82
N GLY A 316 -16.39 15.78 3.32
CA GLY A 316 -16.73 17.00 4.08
C GLY A 316 -15.80 17.29 5.27
N TYR A 317 -14.58 16.74 5.28
CA TYR A 317 -13.55 17.12 6.25
C TYR A 317 -12.90 18.46 5.89
N LEU A 318 -12.83 18.80 4.59
CA LEU A 318 -12.27 20.04 4.09
C LEU A 318 -13.40 21.00 3.69
N ASP A 319 -13.47 22.15 4.37
CA ASP A 319 -14.36 23.25 3.99
C ASP A 319 -13.70 24.08 2.87
N VAL A 320 -14.22 23.88 1.66
CA VAL A 320 -13.73 24.50 0.42
C VAL A 320 -13.99 26.02 0.40
N GLU A 321 -15.09 26.47 1.01
CA GLU A 321 -15.44 27.90 1.05
C GLU A 321 -14.54 28.62 2.07
N LEU A 322 -14.26 28.00 3.22
CA LEU A 322 -13.28 28.48 4.19
C LEU A 322 -11.87 28.55 3.57
N LEU A 323 -11.40 27.47 2.94
CA LEU A 323 -10.10 27.42 2.26
C LEU A 323 -9.95 28.53 1.22
N SER A 324 -11.00 28.77 0.42
CA SER A 324 -11.02 29.80 -0.64
C SER A 324 -11.14 31.22 -0.11
N SER A 325 -11.76 31.41 1.05
CA SER A 325 -11.88 32.73 1.68
C SER A 325 -10.53 33.31 2.12
N ARG A 326 -9.50 32.45 2.28
CA ARG A 326 -8.20 32.75 2.89
C ARG A 326 -8.32 33.35 4.31
N SER A 327 -9.45 33.13 4.99
CA SER A 327 -9.58 33.35 6.44
C SER A 327 -8.60 32.45 7.18
N ASP A 328 -7.97 32.97 8.23
CA ASP A 328 -6.94 32.28 9.02
C ASP A 328 -5.77 31.65 8.22
N HIS A 329 -5.51 32.14 7.00
CA HIS A 329 -4.46 31.63 6.11
C HIS A 329 -3.07 31.60 6.77
N ALA A 330 -2.77 32.52 7.69
CA ALA A 330 -1.52 32.49 8.47
C ALA A 330 -1.41 31.28 9.41
N ALA A 331 -2.52 30.85 10.04
CA ALA A 331 -2.55 29.64 10.87
C ALA A 331 -2.48 28.37 10.00
N LEU A 332 -3.12 28.39 8.83
CA LEU A 332 -3.05 27.31 7.85
C LEU A 332 -1.62 27.12 7.30
N VAL A 333 -0.92 28.20 6.93
CA VAL A 333 0.49 28.17 6.50
C VAL A 333 1.41 27.72 7.64
N THR A 334 1.16 28.14 8.88
CA THR A 334 1.89 27.61 10.06
C THR A 334 1.71 26.10 10.17
N SER A 335 0.49 25.59 10.00
CA SER A 335 0.19 24.14 10.02
C SER A 335 0.88 23.39 8.88
N MET A 336 0.96 23.97 7.68
CA MET A 336 1.72 23.41 6.55
C MET A 336 3.23 23.38 6.85
N TYR A 337 3.76 24.42 7.48
CA TYR A 337 5.18 24.52 7.85
C TYR A 337 5.57 23.47 8.91
N GLU A 338 4.74 23.32 9.95
CA GLU A 338 4.92 22.27 10.97
C GLU A 338 4.81 20.88 10.36
N TRP A 339 3.80 20.63 9.50
CA TRP A 339 3.61 19.33 8.84
C TRP A 339 4.74 18.96 7.87
N THR A 340 5.31 19.94 7.16
CA THR A 340 6.49 19.74 6.31
C THR A 340 7.81 19.74 7.09
N GLY A 341 7.78 19.75 8.43
CA GLY A 341 8.97 19.69 9.28
C GLY A 341 9.93 20.87 9.07
N GLY A 342 9.43 22.02 8.59
CA GLY A 342 10.26 23.16 8.19
C GLY A 342 11.07 22.98 6.90
N GLN A 343 10.77 21.96 6.07
CA GLN A 343 11.45 21.73 4.79
C GLN A 343 11.30 22.90 3.79
N PHE A 344 10.26 23.73 3.95
CA PHE A 344 9.96 24.89 3.11
C PHE A 344 9.81 26.15 3.96
N SER A 345 10.17 27.32 3.43
CA SER A 345 9.82 28.58 4.07
C SER A 345 8.31 28.85 3.99
N HIS A 346 7.81 29.75 4.85
CA HIS A 346 6.40 30.18 4.76
C HIS A 346 6.10 30.82 3.38
N ASP A 347 7.05 31.58 2.82
CA ASP A 347 6.92 32.21 1.50
C ASP A 347 6.87 31.18 0.36
N GLU A 348 7.64 30.09 0.44
CA GLU A 348 7.57 28.98 -0.52
C GLU A 348 6.21 28.27 -0.48
N LEU A 349 5.64 28.08 0.72
CA LEU A 349 4.33 27.45 0.92
C LEU A 349 3.20 28.35 0.44
N ILE A 350 3.25 29.66 0.74
CA ILE A 350 2.29 30.66 0.22
C ILE A 350 2.33 30.68 -1.31
N ALA A 351 3.52 30.81 -1.90
CA ALA A 351 3.67 30.83 -3.36
C ALA A 351 3.27 29.49 -4.01
N ALA A 352 3.38 28.36 -3.31
CA ALA A 352 2.90 27.06 -3.78
C ALA A 352 1.37 26.95 -3.72
N PHE A 353 0.74 27.46 -2.66
CA PHE A 353 -0.73 27.55 -2.58
C PHE A 353 -1.29 28.49 -3.64
N ASP A 354 -0.64 29.63 -3.91
CA ASP A 354 -1.04 30.53 -5.01
C ASP A 354 -0.99 29.86 -6.39
N ARG A 355 -0.04 28.94 -6.64
CA ARG A 355 0.05 28.14 -7.89
C ARG A 355 -0.94 26.97 -7.97
N LEU A 356 -1.66 26.67 -6.88
CA LEU A 356 -2.75 25.71 -6.83
C LEU A 356 -4.10 26.44 -6.97
N ASP A 357 -4.29 27.53 -6.23
CA ASP A 357 -5.48 28.40 -6.26
C ASP A 357 -5.68 29.07 -7.63
N ALA A 358 -4.59 29.36 -8.37
CA ALA A 358 -4.62 29.90 -9.72
C ALA A 358 -4.91 28.87 -10.84
N LEU A 359 -5.34 27.63 -10.52
CA LEU A 359 -5.74 26.64 -11.54
C LEU A 359 -7.20 26.88 -11.99
N ASP A 360 -7.45 26.83 -13.31
CA ASP A 360 -8.80 26.97 -13.91
C ASP A 360 -9.87 25.98 -13.38
N VAL A 361 -9.42 24.88 -12.76
CA VAL A 361 -10.25 23.81 -12.19
C VAL A 361 -10.19 23.73 -10.65
N TRP A 362 -9.54 24.70 -10.00
CA TRP A 362 -9.51 24.80 -8.54
C TRP A 362 -10.92 24.96 -7.96
N LEU A 363 -11.11 24.53 -6.71
CA LEU A 363 -12.41 24.50 -6.07
C LEU A 363 -12.62 25.73 -5.20
N HIS A 364 -13.56 26.59 -5.59
CA HIS A 364 -13.98 27.77 -4.82
C HIS A 364 -15.31 27.59 -4.04
N GLY A 365 -15.86 26.37 -4.05
CA GLY A 365 -17.07 25.99 -3.32
C GLY A 365 -17.47 24.55 -3.65
N TRP A 366 -18.25 23.90 -2.78
CA TRP A 366 -18.57 22.47 -2.90
C TRP A 366 -19.99 22.15 -2.40
N ASN A 367 -20.86 21.69 -3.31
CA ASN A 367 -22.21 21.17 -2.97
C ASN A 367 -22.34 19.66 -3.24
N ALA A 368 -21.22 18.95 -3.46
CA ALA A 368 -21.15 17.54 -3.86
C ALA A 368 -21.96 17.14 -5.13
N GLY A 369 -22.53 18.10 -5.88
CA GLY A 369 -23.25 17.85 -7.12
C GLY A 369 -22.33 17.41 -8.26
N ARG A 370 -22.89 16.72 -9.28
CA ARG A 370 -22.12 16.11 -10.39
C ARG A 370 -21.16 17.07 -11.11
N ARG A 371 -21.45 18.38 -11.14
CA ARG A 371 -20.56 19.39 -11.75
C ARG A 371 -19.29 19.59 -10.94
N ASP A 372 -19.40 19.62 -9.62
CA ASP A 372 -18.26 19.84 -8.73
C ASP A 372 -17.48 18.54 -8.52
N GLN A 373 -18.15 17.38 -8.47
CA GLN A 373 -17.51 16.07 -8.61
C GLN A 373 -16.66 15.98 -9.89
N GLY A 374 -17.19 16.47 -11.02
CA GLY A 374 -16.46 16.53 -12.29
C GLY A 374 -15.28 17.51 -12.28
N ARG A 375 -15.42 18.67 -11.60
CA ARG A 375 -14.31 19.61 -11.38
C ARG A 375 -13.19 18.99 -10.55
N LEU A 376 -13.54 18.35 -9.43
CA LEU A 376 -12.59 17.68 -8.55
C LEU A 376 -11.82 16.57 -9.27
N LYS A 377 -12.51 15.73 -10.07
CA LYS A 377 -11.84 14.71 -10.90
C LYS A 377 -10.96 15.29 -12.03
N ASN A 378 -11.28 16.48 -12.54
CA ASN A 378 -10.40 17.19 -13.47
C ASN A 378 -9.18 17.77 -12.73
N LEU A 379 -9.37 18.34 -11.54
CA LEU A 379 -8.30 18.87 -10.69
C LEU A 379 -7.30 17.78 -10.29
N THR A 380 -7.76 16.62 -9.80
CA THR A 380 -6.86 15.51 -9.45
C THR A 380 -6.07 15.03 -10.67
N SER A 381 -6.74 14.83 -11.80
CA SER A 381 -6.10 14.47 -13.08
C SER A 381 -5.04 15.49 -13.53
N GLN A 382 -5.33 16.80 -13.40
CA GLN A 382 -4.40 17.86 -13.77
C GLN A 382 -3.21 17.95 -12.83
N LEU A 383 -3.40 17.78 -11.52
CA LEU A 383 -2.31 17.77 -10.53
C LEU A 383 -1.37 16.58 -10.74
N ILE A 384 -1.90 15.37 -10.88
CA ILE A 384 -1.12 14.15 -11.16
C ILE A 384 -0.32 14.32 -12.44
N GLY A 385 -0.95 14.80 -13.52
CA GLY A 385 -0.27 15.05 -14.81
C GLY A 385 0.79 16.15 -14.73
N ARG A 386 0.56 17.22 -13.96
CA ARG A 386 1.51 18.33 -13.74
C ARG A 386 2.73 17.87 -12.95
N PHE A 387 2.53 17.24 -11.79
CA PHE A 387 3.61 16.78 -10.92
C PHE A 387 4.46 15.71 -11.60
N SER A 388 3.81 14.69 -12.18
CA SER A 388 4.50 13.62 -12.92
C SER A 388 5.25 14.16 -14.14
N GLY A 389 4.64 15.10 -14.88
CA GLY A 389 5.26 15.69 -16.06
C GLY A 389 6.46 16.57 -15.75
N ALA A 390 6.41 17.34 -14.67
CA ALA A 390 7.52 18.15 -14.19
C ALA A 390 8.70 17.27 -13.73
N ALA A 391 8.43 16.23 -12.94
CA ALA A 391 9.46 15.29 -12.48
C ALA A 391 10.13 14.51 -13.63
N VAL A 392 9.35 14.00 -14.60
CA VAL A 392 9.89 13.36 -15.81
C VAL A 392 10.79 14.33 -16.60
N SER A 393 10.37 15.58 -16.76
CA SER A 393 11.10 16.57 -17.55
C SER A 393 12.42 16.96 -16.89
N ALA A 394 12.41 17.22 -15.58
CA ALA A 394 13.62 17.54 -14.82
C ALA A 394 14.58 16.35 -14.73
N THR A 395 14.07 15.13 -14.54
CA THR A 395 14.89 13.90 -14.54
C THR A 395 15.57 13.69 -15.88
N ARG A 396 14.84 13.81 -17.00
CA ARG A 396 15.45 13.70 -18.35
C ARG A 396 16.43 14.83 -18.68
N ALA A 397 16.22 16.03 -18.15
CA ALA A 397 17.16 17.14 -18.30
C ALA A 397 18.47 16.93 -17.50
N ALA A 398 18.40 16.28 -16.34
CA ALA A 398 19.58 15.93 -15.54
C ALA A 398 20.40 14.76 -16.11
N TYR A 399 19.74 13.83 -16.84
CA TYR A 399 20.33 12.59 -17.35
C TYR A 399 20.03 12.36 -18.85
N PRO A 400 20.45 13.25 -19.77
CA PRO A 400 20.02 13.23 -21.18
C PRO A 400 20.50 11.99 -21.96
N ASP A 401 21.74 11.56 -21.76
CA ASP A 401 22.39 10.50 -22.54
C ASP A 401 22.56 9.18 -21.76
N ARG A 402 21.68 8.90 -20.80
CA ARG A 402 21.79 7.72 -19.91
C ARG A 402 20.52 6.87 -19.91
N HIS A 403 20.71 5.54 -19.86
CA HIS A 403 19.68 4.66 -19.29
C HIS A 403 19.56 4.99 -17.81
N LEU A 404 18.33 5.25 -17.35
CA LEU A 404 18.08 5.75 -15.98
C LEU A 404 18.06 4.63 -14.92
N ILE A 405 17.89 3.39 -15.38
CA ILE A 405 17.63 2.17 -14.61
C ILE A 405 18.55 1.95 -13.40
N ARG A 406 18.05 1.21 -12.40
CA ARG A 406 18.78 0.78 -11.21
C ARG A 406 19.42 1.97 -10.49
N PHE A 407 20.75 2.08 -10.47
CA PHE A 407 21.50 3.14 -9.78
C PHE A 407 22.15 4.15 -10.74
N ALA A 408 21.73 4.18 -12.02
CA ALA A 408 22.35 5.01 -13.06
C ALA A 408 21.86 6.47 -13.08
N ALA A 409 20.73 6.75 -12.43
CA ALA A 409 20.12 8.07 -12.26
C ALA A 409 19.32 8.15 -10.95
N HIS A 410 18.80 9.34 -10.66
CA HIS A 410 17.86 9.62 -9.56
C HIS A 410 16.64 10.38 -10.09
N VAL A 411 15.48 10.24 -9.45
CA VAL A 411 14.27 11.02 -9.77
C VAL A 411 14.43 12.46 -9.30
N VAL A 412 14.36 13.41 -10.24
CA VAL A 412 14.47 14.84 -9.94
C VAL A 412 13.07 15.45 -9.88
N VAL A 413 12.58 15.72 -8.68
CA VAL A 413 11.32 16.44 -8.44
C VAL A 413 11.62 17.93 -8.28
N PRO A 414 11.09 18.84 -9.13
CA PRO A 414 11.31 20.27 -8.99
C PRO A 414 10.84 20.83 -7.64
N ARG A 415 11.55 21.80 -7.09
CA ARG A 415 11.32 22.34 -5.74
C ARG A 415 9.92 22.91 -5.57
N GLU A 416 9.42 23.57 -6.62
CA GLU A 416 8.07 24.11 -6.72
C GLU A 416 6.97 23.03 -6.68
N VAL A 417 7.25 21.82 -7.18
CA VAL A 417 6.34 20.67 -7.12
C VAL A 417 6.37 20.02 -5.75
N GLN A 418 7.57 19.86 -5.14
CA GLN A 418 7.68 19.37 -3.77
C GLN A 418 6.90 20.28 -2.79
N ALA A 419 6.96 21.60 -2.99
CA ALA A 419 6.22 22.58 -2.18
C ALA A 419 4.69 22.46 -2.37
N GLU A 420 4.21 22.21 -3.60
CA GLU A 420 2.79 22.02 -3.89
C GLU A 420 2.24 20.71 -3.29
N ILE A 421 3.01 19.62 -3.37
CA ILE A 421 2.73 18.36 -2.67
C ILE A 421 2.70 18.59 -1.15
N GLY A 422 3.65 19.34 -0.59
CA GLY A 422 3.70 19.73 0.82
C GLY A 422 2.48 20.55 1.27
N VAL A 423 2.04 21.51 0.45
CA VAL A 423 0.83 22.31 0.68
C VAL A 423 -0.42 21.43 0.70
N LEU A 424 -0.61 20.55 -0.30
CA LEU A 424 -1.77 19.65 -0.33
C LEU A 424 -1.83 18.73 0.90
N LYS A 425 -0.71 18.09 1.24
CA LYS A 425 -0.60 17.27 2.47
C LYS A 425 -0.87 18.09 3.73
N GLY A 426 -0.37 19.33 3.81
CA GLY A 426 -0.56 20.24 4.94
C GLY A 426 -2.01 20.71 5.11
N ILE A 427 -2.75 20.96 4.03
CA ILE A 427 -4.19 21.27 4.07
C ILE A 427 -4.96 20.08 4.64
N VAL A 428 -4.73 18.88 4.10
CA VAL A 428 -5.36 17.64 4.62
C VAL A 428 -5.04 17.46 6.10
N ALA A 429 -3.78 17.60 6.51
CA ALA A 429 -3.38 17.46 7.90
C ALA A 429 -4.10 18.47 8.82
N ALA A 430 -4.14 19.75 8.48
CA ALA A 430 -4.78 20.80 9.29
C ALA A 430 -6.29 20.54 9.49
N PHE A 431 -7.01 20.19 8.42
CA PHE A 431 -8.45 19.96 8.46
C PHE A 431 -8.83 18.59 9.07
N VAL A 432 -8.03 17.55 8.87
CA VAL A 432 -8.32 16.20 9.38
C VAL A 432 -7.86 16.03 10.84
N MET A 433 -6.67 16.49 11.21
CA MET A 433 -6.10 16.27 12.55
C MET A 433 -6.68 17.17 13.63
N SER A 434 -7.25 18.32 13.28
CA SER A 434 -7.95 19.19 14.23
C SER A 434 -9.22 18.54 14.83
N THR A 435 -9.76 17.49 14.21
CA THR A 435 -10.89 16.70 14.75
C THR A 435 -10.47 15.81 15.92
N HIS A 436 -10.55 16.35 17.14
CA HIS A 436 -10.22 15.68 18.41
C HIS A 436 -10.99 14.37 18.68
N VAL A 437 -12.04 14.10 17.89
CA VAL A 437 -12.95 12.93 17.97
C VAL A 437 -12.23 11.59 17.87
N ARG A 438 -11.06 11.51 17.20
CA ARG A 438 -10.41 10.23 16.87
C ARG A 438 -9.60 9.58 18.02
N GLN A 439 -9.27 10.30 19.09
CA GLN A 439 -8.37 9.79 20.14
C GLN A 439 -8.86 8.52 20.88
N PRO A 440 -10.14 8.38 21.29
CA PRO A 440 -10.62 7.16 21.94
C PRO A 440 -10.51 5.92 21.05
N ILE A 441 -10.82 6.06 19.76
CA ILE A 441 -10.71 4.98 18.75
C ILE A 441 -9.24 4.55 18.62
N TYR A 442 -8.30 5.49 18.64
CA TYR A 442 -6.87 5.16 18.57
C TYR A 442 -6.35 4.44 19.83
N ILE A 443 -7.00 4.57 20.98
CA ILE A 443 -6.68 3.80 22.19
C ILE A 443 -7.21 2.38 22.04
N GLU A 444 -8.51 2.21 21.76
CA GLU A 444 -9.18 0.91 21.58
C GLU A 444 -8.46 0.03 20.53
N GLN A 445 -8.04 0.62 19.41
CA GLN A 445 -7.27 -0.06 18.37
C GLN A 445 -5.91 -0.61 18.86
N ARG A 446 -5.20 0.11 19.74
CA ARG A 446 -3.93 -0.37 20.30
C ARG A 446 -4.18 -1.46 21.34
N GLU A 447 -5.16 -1.27 22.21
CA GLU A 447 -5.58 -2.27 23.21
C GLU A 447 -6.01 -3.57 22.54
N THR A 448 -6.71 -3.49 21.40
CA THR A 448 -7.05 -4.64 20.55
C THR A 448 -5.81 -5.42 20.11
N LEU A 449 -4.80 -4.75 19.51
CA LEU A 449 -3.61 -5.45 19.00
C LEU A 449 -2.70 -5.97 20.12
N THR A 450 -2.52 -5.21 21.20
CA THR A 450 -1.78 -5.67 22.38
C THR A 450 -2.44 -6.89 23.00
N TYR A 451 -3.76 -6.86 23.24
CA TYR A 451 -4.51 -8.01 23.75
C TYR A 451 -4.39 -9.23 22.84
N LEU A 452 -4.46 -9.04 21.52
CA LEU A 452 -4.29 -10.14 20.56
C LEU A 452 -2.90 -10.75 20.67
N ALA A 453 -1.86 -9.92 20.66
CA ALA A 453 -0.48 -10.38 20.71
C ALA A 453 -0.16 -11.09 22.05
N ASP A 454 -0.58 -10.52 23.18
CA ASP A 454 -0.46 -11.14 24.50
C ASP A 454 -1.22 -12.48 24.59
N THR A 455 -2.45 -12.54 24.08
CA THR A 455 -3.29 -13.74 24.18
C THR A 455 -2.80 -14.86 23.26
N LEU A 456 -2.34 -14.53 22.05
CA LEU A 456 -1.73 -15.51 21.14
C LEU A 456 -0.39 -16.02 21.69
N LEU A 457 0.48 -15.13 22.22
CA LEU A 457 1.73 -15.54 22.85
C LEU A 457 1.50 -16.45 24.07
N ALA A 458 0.45 -16.18 24.87
CA ALA A 458 0.10 -16.97 26.06
C ALA A 458 -0.63 -18.29 25.75
N THR A 459 -1.26 -18.43 24.58
CA THR A 459 -1.95 -19.67 24.13
C THR A 459 -1.12 -20.49 23.13
N GLY A 460 0.02 -19.94 22.69
CA GLY A 460 0.95 -20.59 21.78
C GLY A 460 0.32 -20.93 20.44
N ASP A 461 0.33 -22.21 20.08
CA ASP A 461 -0.16 -22.65 18.78
C ASP A 461 -1.69 -22.84 18.71
N GLU A 462 -2.43 -22.81 19.82
CA GLU A 462 -3.86 -23.15 19.87
C GLU A 462 -4.70 -22.26 18.93
N HIS A 463 -4.36 -20.97 18.85
CA HIS A 463 -5.20 -19.95 18.22
C HIS A 463 -4.62 -19.32 16.94
N LEU A 464 -3.42 -19.72 16.54
CA LEU A 464 -2.78 -19.32 15.27
C LEU A 464 -3.46 -19.95 14.05
N ASP A 465 -3.43 -19.25 12.91
CA ASP A 465 -3.76 -19.81 11.61
C ASP A 465 -2.73 -20.90 11.22
N PRO A 466 -3.09 -21.92 10.41
CA PRO A 466 -2.27 -23.11 10.22
C PRO A 466 -0.81 -22.88 9.80
N GLY A 467 -0.54 -21.91 8.91
CA GLY A 467 0.84 -21.59 8.51
C GLY A 467 1.67 -21.02 9.67
N PHE A 468 1.12 -20.06 10.42
CA PHE A 468 1.79 -19.50 11.59
C PHE A 468 1.92 -20.52 12.74
N ARG A 469 1.03 -21.53 12.82
CA ARG A 469 1.24 -22.70 13.70
C ARG A 469 2.46 -23.52 13.27
N GLU A 470 2.63 -23.78 11.97
CA GLU A 470 3.80 -24.48 11.44
C GLU A 470 5.09 -23.68 11.72
N ASP A 471 5.08 -22.36 11.49
CA ASP A 471 6.19 -21.46 11.83
C ASP A 471 6.50 -21.45 13.35
N TRP A 472 5.48 -21.40 14.21
CA TRP A 472 5.63 -21.42 15.68
C TRP A 472 6.25 -22.73 16.19
N VAL A 473 5.90 -23.87 15.59
CA VAL A 473 6.47 -25.19 15.91
C VAL A 473 7.91 -25.31 15.37
N ALA A 474 8.22 -24.70 14.24
CA ALA A 474 9.57 -24.64 13.67
C ALA A 474 10.50 -23.63 14.37
N ALA A 475 9.96 -22.67 15.11
CA ALA A 475 10.71 -21.62 15.80
C ALA A 475 11.68 -22.18 16.85
N ALA A 476 12.97 -21.85 16.69
CA ALA A 476 14.07 -22.37 17.50
C ALA A 476 14.06 -21.88 18.96
N ASP A 477 13.53 -20.68 19.20
CA ASP A 477 13.49 -20.02 20.50
C ASP A 477 12.24 -19.12 20.66
N ASP A 478 12.09 -18.52 21.83
CA ASP A 478 10.94 -17.68 22.16
C ASP A 478 10.96 -16.30 21.45
N THR A 479 12.12 -15.85 20.94
CA THR A 479 12.22 -14.63 20.11
C THR A 479 11.62 -14.89 18.73
N ALA A 480 11.98 -16.01 18.10
CA ALA A 480 11.38 -16.47 16.85
C ALA A 480 9.87 -16.72 17.01
N ARG A 481 9.43 -17.37 18.10
CA ARG A 481 8.00 -17.54 18.43
C ARG A 481 7.28 -16.20 18.56
N LYS A 482 7.85 -15.24 19.28
CA LYS A 482 7.26 -13.90 19.42
C LYS A 482 7.19 -13.16 18.08
N ARG A 483 8.18 -13.33 17.19
CA ARG A 483 8.14 -12.81 15.81
C ARG A 483 6.99 -13.42 15.00
N VAL A 484 6.71 -14.72 15.14
CA VAL A 484 5.54 -15.38 14.50
C VAL A 484 4.21 -14.77 14.99
N ILE A 485 4.09 -14.37 16.26
CA ILE A 485 2.91 -13.64 16.74
C ILE A 485 2.78 -12.28 16.04
N VAL A 486 3.88 -11.54 15.87
CA VAL A 486 3.90 -10.27 15.13
C VAL A 486 3.48 -10.48 13.67
N ASP A 487 3.99 -11.52 13.01
CA ASP A 487 3.65 -11.86 11.62
C ASP A 487 2.15 -12.19 11.48
N GLN A 488 1.61 -13.03 12.37
CA GLN A 488 0.18 -13.36 12.44
C GLN A 488 -0.66 -12.08 12.60
N VAL A 489 -0.36 -11.23 13.59
CA VAL A 489 -1.19 -10.05 13.91
C VAL A 489 -1.07 -8.97 12.84
N ALA A 490 0.12 -8.74 12.26
CA ALA A 490 0.30 -7.81 11.14
C ALA A 490 -0.40 -8.29 9.85
N SER A 491 -0.53 -9.61 9.67
CA SER A 491 -1.26 -10.16 8.52
C SER A 491 -2.76 -9.85 8.57
N LEU A 492 -3.37 -9.71 9.75
CA LEU A 492 -4.82 -9.52 9.92
C LEU A 492 -5.34 -8.28 9.20
N THR A 493 -6.62 -8.29 8.82
CA THR A 493 -7.38 -7.11 8.41
C THR A 493 -8.04 -6.46 9.64
N ASP A 494 -8.45 -5.20 9.55
CA ASP A 494 -9.03 -4.46 10.68
C ASP A 494 -10.24 -5.20 11.28
N GLN A 495 -11.11 -5.72 10.43
CA GLN A 495 -12.28 -6.49 10.84
C GLN A 495 -11.91 -7.89 11.36
N SER A 496 -10.87 -8.54 10.83
CA SER A 496 -10.46 -9.85 11.35
C SER A 496 -9.75 -9.75 12.71
N ALA A 497 -9.02 -8.66 12.98
CA ALA A 497 -8.45 -8.38 14.29
C ALA A 497 -9.55 -8.21 15.35
N ILE A 498 -10.56 -7.37 15.06
CA ILE A 498 -11.72 -7.17 15.94
C ILE A 498 -12.52 -8.48 16.13
N ALA A 499 -12.73 -9.27 15.06
CA ALA A 499 -13.42 -10.54 15.15
C ALA A 499 -12.64 -11.60 15.97
N LEU A 500 -11.31 -11.66 15.81
CA LEU A 500 -10.44 -12.54 16.58
C LEU A 500 -10.45 -12.15 18.07
N GLN A 501 -10.36 -10.86 18.38
CA GLN A 501 -10.43 -10.36 19.76
C GLN A 501 -11.76 -10.78 20.43
N ARG A 502 -12.90 -10.57 19.75
CA ARG A 502 -14.21 -11.01 20.25
C ARG A 502 -14.26 -12.53 20.50
N ARG A 503 -13.69 -13.34 19.58
CA ARG A 503 -13.60 -14.80 19.75
C ARG A 503 -12.82 -15.18 21.01
N LEU A 504 -11.66 -14.54 21.22
CA LEU A 504 -10.76 -14.81 22.33
C LEU A 504 -11.28 -14.30 23.69
N HIS A 505 -12.06 -13.20 23.70
CA HIS A 505 -12.82 -12.80 24.89
C HIS A 505 -13.85 -13.86 25.28
N LEU A 506 -14.61 -14.38 24.31
CA LEU A 506 -15.68 -15.36 24.56
C LEU A 506 -15.17 -16.74 25.01
N THR A 507 -13.94 -17.14 24.65
CA THR A 507 -13.31 -18.37 25.15
C THR A 507 -12.64 -18.20 26.53
N ARG A 508 -12.54 -16.98 27.05
CA ARG A 508 -11.89 -16.66 28.33
C ARG A 508 -12.87 -16.54 29.51
N GLU A 509 -14.16 -16.39 29.24
CA GLU A 509 -15.25 -16.60 30.21
C GLU A 509 -15.36 -18.10 30.56
N PRO A 510 -15.13 -18.52 31.81
CA PRO A 510 -15.29 -19.92 32.20
C PRO A 510 -16.76 -20.35 32.15
N ALA A 511 -17.02 -21.65 31.97
CA ALA A 511 -18.34 -22.26 32.12
C ALA A 511 -18.78 -22.30 33.61
N GLY A 512 -18.94 -21.11 34.22
CA GLY A 512 -19.08 -20.89 35.67
C GLY A 512 -20.39 -20.21 36.09
N ILE A 513 -21.29 -19.85 35.17
CA ILE A 513 -22.65 -19.39 35.52
C ILE A 513 -23.51 -20.59 35.87
N THR A 514 -23.27 -21.17 37.04
CA THR A 514 -24.22 -22.08 37.69
C THR A 514 -25.45 -21.27 38.08
N LEU A 515 -26.47 -21.27 37.22
CA LEU A 515 -27.79 -20.71 37.53
C LEU A 515 -28.35 -21.39 38.78
N ARG A 516 -28.21 -20.73 39.94
CA ARG A 516 -28.92 -21.08 41.16
C ARG A 516 -30.41 -20.85 40.92
N THR A 517 -31.11 -21.89 40.49
CA THR A 517 -32.57 -21.98 40.55
C THR A 517 -33.01 -21.59 41.95
N GLY A 518 -33.84 -20.56 42.08
CA GLY A 518 -34.15 -19.95 43.37
C GLY A 518 -34.76 -20.96 44.36
N ALA A 519 -34.13 -21.09 45.53
CA ALA A 519 -34.79 -21.67 46.69
C ALA A 519 -35.97 -20.75 47.09
N ALA A 520 -37.06 -21.36 47.57
CA ALA A 520 -38.29 -20.63 47.85
C ALA A 520 -38.14 -19.62 49.00
N TRP A 521 -38.85 -18.50 48.88
CA TRP A 521 -39.26 -17.73 50.04
C TRP A 521 -40.46 -18.42 50.69
N GLN A 522 -40.31 -18.82 51.94
CA GLN A 522 -41.39 -19.06 52.88
C GLN A 522 -41.06 -18.31 54.17
N ASP A 523 -42.10 -17.74 54.77
CA ASP A 523 -42.14 -16.93 56.00
C ASP A 523 -41.31 -15.62 56.02
#